data_AF-H1VRX4-F1
#
_entry.id   AF-H1VRX4-F1
#
_cell.length_a   1.000
_cell.length_b   1.000
_cell.length_c   1.000
_cell.angle_alpha   90.00
_cell.angle_beta   90.00
_cell.angle_gamma   90.00
#
_symmetry.space_group_name_H-M   'P 1'
#
loop_
_entity.id
_entity.type
_entity.pdbx_description
1 polymer ?
#
loop_
_entity_poly.entity_id
_entity_poly.type
_entity_poly.pdbx_seq_one_letter_code
_entity_poly.pdbx_strand_id
1 'polypeptide(L)'
;MVRQASILDLIALFVVSAINSAAADGNDPLLVYSAIAAFSIIVLLPITPFIHRASFYLPLFLLLIFFISLIYNLVAFPFSAENRLKVRFQQTLDLDRTTSIVSFTGLEKYTRQLIAELPSGAGQPVNCTRGAGLSSECHYNGAAVMPHLPQFTDSLSADFSEGKYADLVTVNISHSNSSKKAEFCIDAVESKSCTLTFDTPVSFHVHGSAGIDPIFSQPTEQGVVKLTLWRRDSSIPWTVDVESLESRAVSSGVPFESSGHGIETVHEDLRVRKSAELSGTIACQWSDANVLGTIPAFDEALQFSPDWIAVTKAAVGLVEAEKKFRG
;
A
#
# COMPACT_ATOMS: atom_id res chain seq x y z
N MET A 1 -29.14 34.79 18.03
CA MET A 1 -28.28 33.90 18.85
C MET A 1 -28.71 32.44 18.77
N VAL A 2 -29.95 32.05 19.14
CA VAL A 2 -30.40 30.63 19.10
C VAL A 2 -30.22 29.97 17.72
N ARG A 3 -30.60 30.64 16.63
CA ARG A 3 -30.43 30.13 15.25
C ARG A 3 -28.97 29.99 14.78
N GLN A 4 -28.05 30.80 15.32
CA GLN A 4 -26.62 30.73 14.95
C GLN A 4 -25.90 29.61 15.70
N ALA A 5 -26.26 29.38 16.97
CA ALA A 5 -25.75 28.25 17.74
C ALA A 5 -26.11 26.90 17.09
N SER A 6 -27.36 26.75 16.61
CA SER A 6 -27.80 25.52 15.93
C SER A 6 -27.06 25.23 14.62
N ILE A 7 -26.59 26.25 13.89
CA ILE A 7 -25.85 26.05 12.64
C ILE A 7 -24.41 25.59 12.94
N LEU A 8 -23.79 26.18 13.96
CA LEU A 8 -22.42 25.84 14.35
C LEU A 8 -22.32 24.41 14.88
N ASP A 9 -23.31 23.98 15.68
CA ASP A 9 -23.40 22.60 16.17
C ASP A 9 -23.51 21.60 15.01
N LEU A 10 -24.33 21.93 14.01
CA LEU A 10 -24.50 21.08 12.83
C LEU A 10 -23.19 20.96 12.03
N ILE A 11 -22.48 22.08 11.84
CA ILE A 11 -21.17 22.09 11.16
C ILE A 11 -20.16 21.24 11.94
N ALA A 12 -20.09 21.40 13.26
CA ALA A 12 -19.20 20.60 14.11
C ALA A 12 -19.49 19.10 13.97
N LEU A 13 -20.77 18.71 14.00
CA LEU A 13 -21.19 17.31 13.84
C LEU A 13 -20.77 16.74 12.47
N PHE A 14 -20.97 17.50 11.40
CA PHE A 14 -20.55 17.10 10.06
C PHE A 14 -19.03 16.95 9.94
N VAL A 15 -18.26 17.88 10.50
CA VAL A 15 -16.79 17.81 10.45
C VAL A 15 -16.29 16.58 11.21
N VAL A 16 -16.78 16.35 12.44
CA VAL A 16 -16.38 15.18 13.24
C VAL A 16 -16.75 13.88 12.53
N SER A 17 -17.95 13.80 11.94
CA SER A 17 -18.35 12.64 11.15
C SER A 17 -17.46 12.42 9.92
N ALA A 18 -17.01 13.49 9.27
CA ALA A 18 -16.17 13.41 8.08
C ALA A 18 -14.74 12.94 8.38
N ILE A 19 -14.22 13.25 9.58
CA ILE A 19 -12.84 12.91 9.96
C ILE A 19 -12.75 11.65 10.85
N ASN A 20 -13.87 11.03 11.23
CA ASN A 20 -13.90 9.90 12.16
C ASN A 20 -13.07 8.69 11.69
N SER A 21 -13.00 8.44 10.37
CA SER A 21 -12.22 7.32 9.82
C SER A 21 -10.73 7.59 9.72
N ALA A 22 -10.28 8.85 9.82
CA ALA A 22 -8.90 9.22 9.54
C ALA A 22 -7.89 8.54 10.47
N ALA A 23 -8.20 8.46 11.76
CA ALA A 23 -7.33 7.80 12.75
C ALA A 23 -7.31 6.27 12.56
N ALA A 24 -8.45 5.67 12.24
CA ALA A 24 -8.56 4.23 12.00
C ALA A 24 -7.80 3.78 10.73
N ASP A 25 -7.66 4.65 9.74
CA ASP A 25 -6.86 4.39 8.54
C ASP A 25 -5.34 4.47 8.78
N GLY A 26 -4.90 4.86 9.98
CA GLY A 26 -3.48 4.92 10.38
C GLY A 26 -2.82 6.30 10.24
N ASN A 27 -3.61 7.35 9.93
CA ASN A 27 -3.11 8.72 9.91
C ASN A 27 -2.88 9.24 11.35
N ASP A 28 -2.08 10.30 11.48
CA ASP A 28 -1.84 10.94 12.77
C ASP A 28 -3.17 11.45 13.39
N PRO A 29 -3.56 10.96 14.58
CA PRO A 29 -4.82 11.34 15.21
C PRO A 29 -4.83 12.79 15.72
N LEU A 30 -3.68 13.48 15.74
CA LEU A 30 -3.58 14.87 16.21
C LEU A 30 -4.55 15.81 15.48
N LEU A 31 -4.72 15.64 14.17
CA LEU A 31 -5.66 16.45 13.38
C LEU A 31 -7.10 16.23 13.85
N VAL A 32 -7.48 14.99 14.11
CA VAL A 32 -8.83 14.62 14.53
C VAL A 32 -9.13 15.21 15.91
N TYR A 33 -8.24 15.02 16.87
CA TYR A 33 -8.44 15.53 18.23
C TYR A 33 -8.37 17.05 18.33
N SER A 34 -7.48 17.70 17.57
CA SER A 34 -7.40 19.17 17.54
C SER A 34 -8.65 19.80 16.92
N ALA A 35 -9.20 19.22 15.86
CA ALA A 35 -10.47 19.66 15.29
C ALA A 35 -11.62 19.51 16.30
N ILE A 36 -11.75 18.33 16.94
CA ILE A 36 -12.78 18.09 17.96
C ILE A 36 -12.65 19.10 19.11
N ALA A 37 -11.43 19.35 19.61
CA ALA A 37 -11.19 20.31 20.68
C ALA A 37 -11.58 21.74 20.26
N ALA A 38 -11.16 22.19 19.07
CA ALA A 38 -11.47 23.52 18.57
C ALA A 38 -12.98 23.74 18.41
N PHE A 39 -13.69 22.82 17.76
CA PHE A 39 -15.15 22.93 17.59
C PHE A 39 -15.88 22.86 18.94
N SER A 40 -15.44 22.02 19.87
CA SER A 40 -16.02 21.95 21.23
C SER A 40 -15.90 23.29 21.96
N ILE A 41 -14.76 23.98 21.84
CA ILE A 41 -14.55 25.30 22.45
C ILE A 41 -15.50 26.34 21.83
N ILE A 42 -15.62 26.39 20.51
CA ILE A 42 -16.47 27.39 19.83
C ILE A 42 -17.95 27.16 20.18
N VAL A 43 -18.39 25.90 20.31
CA VAL A 43 -19.76 25.54 20.73
C VAL A 43 -20.03 25.95 22.18
N LEU A 44 -19.07 25.80 23.08
CA LEU A 44 -19.23 26.14 24.50
C LEU A 44 -19.08 27.64 24.80
N LEU A 45 -18.36 28.39 23.96
CA LEU A 45 -18.04 29.81 24.19
C LEU A 45 -19.28 30.70 24.43
N PRO A 46 -20.40 30.56 23.68
CA PRO A 46 -21.63 31.34 23.90
C PRO A 46 -22.35 31.07 25.23
N ILE A 47 -22.07 29.94 25.89
CA ILE A 47 -22.71 29.54 27.16
C ILE A 47 -22.00 30.19 28.36
N THR A 48 -20.71 30.48 28.23
CA THR A 48 -19.85 31.10 29.25
C THR A 48 -20.47 32.30 29.99
N PRO A 49 -21.08 33.31 29.33
CA PRO A 49 -21.64 34.46 30.04
C PRO A 49 -22.82 34.10 30.96
N PHE A 50 -23.49 32.98 30.74
CA PHE A 50 -24.67 32.55 31.52
C PHE A 50 -24.33 31.52 32.60
N ILE A 51 -23.10 30.99 32.61
CA ILE A 51 -22.71 29.90 33.51
C ILE A 51 -22.75 30.30 34.99
N HIS A 52 -22.48 31.57 35.29
CA HIS A 52 -22.53 32.12 36.65
C HIS A 52 -23.94 32.12 37.26
N ARG A 53 -24.99 32.02 36.43
CA ARG A 53 -26.39 31.98 36.86
C ARG A 53 -26.85 30.55 37.19
N ALA A 54 -26.07 29.54 36.81
CA ALA A 54 -26.35 28.15 37.15
C ALA A 54 -26.00 27.86 38.62
N SER A 55 -26.78 27.00 39.26
CA SER A 55 -26.45 26.50 40.60
C SER A 55 -25.16 25.68 40.57
N PHE A 56 -24.35 25.74 41.62
CA PHE A 56 -23.08 25.02 41.72
C PHE A 56 -23.20 23.49 41.62
N TYR A 57 -24.40 22.93 41.88
CA TYR A 57 -24.66 21.50 41.71
C TYR A 57 -24.54 21.04 40.25
N LEU A 58 -24.88 21.91 39.28
CA LEU A 58 -24.82 21.60 37.86
C LEU A 58 -23.38 21.33 37.37
N PRO A 59 -22.39 22.25 37.55
CA PRO A 59 -21.02 21.98 37.13
C PRO A 59 -20.37 20.83 37.91
N LEU A 60 -20.73 20.62 39.19
CA LEU A 60 -20.23 19.47 39.96
C LEU A 60 -20.72 18.14 39.38
N PHE A 61 -22.00 18.07 39.00
CA PHE A 61 -22.57 16.89 38.34
C PHE A 61 -21.94 16.64 36.97
N LEU A 62 -21.73 17.68 36.16
CA LEU A 62 -21.04 17.57 34.86
C LEU A 62 -19.59 17.11 35.01
N LEU A 63 -18.88 17.57 36.06
CA LEU A 63 -17.52 17.15 36.37
C LEU A 63 -17.48 15.66 36.78
N LEU A 64 -18.46 15.19 37.55
CA LEU A 64 -18.60 13.76 37.85
C LEU A 64 -18.79 12.93 36.56
N ILE A 65 -19.69 13.35 35.68
CA ILE A 65 -19.92 12.69 34.38
C ILE A 65 -18.64 12.68 33.56
N PHE A 66 -17.90 13.79 33.52
CA PHE A 66 -16.62 13.90 32.81
C PHE A 66 -15.60 12.87 33.34
N PHE A 67 -15.45 12.71 34.65
CA PHE A 67 -14.53 11.71 35.19
C PHE A 67 -14.97 10.28 34.88
N ILE A 68 -16.26 9.99 34.99
CA ILE A 68 -16.80 8.66 34.65
C ILE A 68 -16.54 8.35 33.17
N SER A 69 -16.83 9.28 32.27
CA SER A 69 -16.63 9.09 30.83
C SER A 69 -15.16 9.05 30.46
N LEU A 70 -14.30 9.86 31.09
CA LEU A 70 -12.86 9.83 30.87
C LEU A 70 -12.26 8.49 31.26
N ILE A 71 -12.60 7.98 32.45
CA ILE A 71 -12.15 6.67 32.91
C ILE A 71 -12.61 5.59 31.94
N TYR A 72 -13.89 5.61 31.53
CA TYR A 72 -14.41 4.67 30.54
C TYR A 72 -13.61 4.71 29.23
N ASN A 73 -13.38 5.88 28.65
CA ASN A 73 -12.64 6.03 27.38
C ASN A 73 -11.17 5.59 27.49
N LEU A 74 -10.55 5.64 28.67
CA LEU A 74 -9.16 5.22 28.87
C LEU A 74 -9.00 3.71 29.05
N VAL A 75 -10.01 3.02 29.56
CA VAL A 75 -9.93 1.58 29.88
C VAL A 75 -10.73 0.70 28.93
N ALA A 76 -11.76 1.25 28.28
CA ALA A 76 -12.59 0.50 27.36
C ALA A 76 -11.76 0.05 26.14
N PHE A 77 -12.08 -1.14 25.66
CA PHE A 77 -11.54 -1.61 24.39
C PHE A 77 -12.03 -0.68 23.27
N PRO A 78 -11.14 -0.17 22.39
CA PRO A 78 -11.46 0.93 21.49
C PRO A 78 -12.31 0.54 20.26
N PHE A 79 -12.55 -0.75 20.03
CA PHE A 79 -13.29 -1.24 18.85
C PHE A 79 -14.52 -2.05 19.25
N SER A 80 -15.46 -2.20 18.32
CA SER A 80 -16.67 -3.00 18.52
C SER A 80 -17.18 -3.52 17.17
N ALA A 81 -18.18 -4.41 17.19
CA ALA A 81 -18.80 -4.92 15.96
C ALA A 81 -19.41 -3.81 15.07
N GLU A 82 -19.84 -2.68 15.65
CA GLU A 82 -20.38 -1.51 14.93
C GLU A 82 -19.29 -0.51 14.52
N ASN A 83 -18.16 -0.48 15.23
CA ASN A 83 -17.03 0.42 14.96
C ASN A 83 -15.75 -0.42 14.88
N ARG A 84 -15.60 -1.11 13.74
CA ARG A 84 -14.53 -2.08 13.52
C ARG A 84 -13.21 -1.42 13.15
N LEU A 85 -12.10 -1.99 13.60
CA LEU A 85 -10.78 -1.67 13.09
C LEU A 85 -10.62 -2.23 11.68
N LYS A 86 -10.31 -1.35 10.73
CA LYS A 86 -10.00 -1.77 9.36
C LYS A 86 -8.57 -2.32 9.28
N VAL A 87 -8.45 -3.54 8.80
CA VAL A 87 -7.15 -4.18 8.50
C VAL A 87 -7.11 -4.51 7.01
N ARG A 88 -5.97 -4.28 6.38
CA ARG A 88 -5.78 -4.53 4.95
C ARG A 88 -5.05 -5.85 4.73
N PHE A 89 -5.62 -6.75 3.95
CA PHE A 89 -5.07 -8.05 3.59
C PHE A 89 -4.37 -7.98 2.22
N GLN A 90 -3.23 -8.66 2.12
CA GLN A 90 -2.55 -8.99 0.87
C GLN A 90 -1.88 -10.37 1.03
N GLN A 91 -1.95 -11.21 0.00
CA GLN A 91 -1.14 -12.42 -0.09
C GLN A 91 -0.15 -12.30 -1.24
N THR A 92 1.14 -12.36 -0.94
CA THR A 92 2.22 -12.21 -1.93
C THR A 92 2.87 -13.56 -2.20
N LEU A 93 3.01 -13.90 -3.47
CA LEU A 93 3.70 -15.07 -4.00
C LEU A 93 5.01 -14.60 -4.62
N ASP A 94 6.14 -14.88 -3.98
CA ASP A 94 7.46 -14.68 -4.57
C ASP A 94 7.74 -15.89 -5.48
N LEU A 95 7.73 -15.66 -6.80
CA LEU A 95 7.91 -16.70 -7.80
C LEU A 95 9.38 -17.15 -7.92
N ASP A 96 10.34 -16.32 -7.52
CA ASP A 96 11.77 -16.65 -7.60
C ASP A 96 12.22 -17.50 -6.41
N ARG A 97 11.79 -17.10 -5.21
CA ARG A 97 12.06 -17.85 -3.97
C ARG A 97 11.09 -18.98 -3.75
N THR A 98 9.99 -18.95 -4.49
CA THR A 98 8.92 -19.93 -4.38
C THR A 98 8.40 -19.90 -2.92
N THR A 99 7.89 -18.75 -2.49
CA THR A 99 7.35 -18.56 -1.13
C THR A 99 6.04 -17.79 -1.14
N SER A 100 5.09 -18.19 -0.29
CA SER A 100 3.85 -17.44 -0.06
C SER A 100 3.89 -16.74 1.29
N ILE A 101 3.60 -15.45 1.29
CA ILE A 101 3.60 -14.59 2.47
C ILE A 101 2.22 -13.95 2.56
N VAL A 102 1.55 -14.11 3.70
CA VAL A 102 0.30 -13.38 3.98
C VAL A 102 0.64 -12.18 4.83
N SER A 103 0.24 -10.99 4.39
CA SER A 103 0.44 -9.75 5.11
C SER A 103 -0.88 -9.08 5.47
N PHE A 104 -0.89 -8.51 6.68
CA PHE A 104 -1.96 -7.69 7.20
C PHE A 104 -1.40 -6.33 7.61
N THR A 105 -1.98 -5.25 7.09
CA THR A 105 -1.58 -3.88 7.39
C THR A 105 -2.62 -3.21 8.27
N GLY A 106 -2.20 -2.80 9.46
CA GLY A 106 -3.07 -2.21 10.49
C GLY A 106 -2.26 -1.74 11.70
N LEU A 107 -2.92 -1.55 12.84
CA LEU A 107 -2.22 -1.26 14.11
C LEU A 107 -1.57 -2.52 14.66
N GLU A 108 -0.23 -2.53 14.80
CA GLU A 108 0.57 -3.72 15.10
C GLU A 108 -0.01 -4.60 16.22
N LYS A 109 -0.37 -3.99 17.37
CA LYS A 109 -0.90 -4.72 18.53
C LYS A 109 -2.14 -5.55 18.17
N TYR A 110 -3.06 -4.98 17.41
CA TYR A 110 -4.34 -5.60 17.04
C TYR A 110 -4.18 -6.54 15.85
N THR A 111 -3.28 -6.22 14.91
CA THR A 111 -2.95 -7.10 13.79
C THR A 111 -2.30 -8.40 14.27
N ARG A 112 -1.41 -8.34 15.28
CA ARG A 112 -0.84 -9.56 15.89
C ARG A 112 -1.91 -10.42 16.57
N GLN A 113 -2.88 -9.79 17.23
CA GLN A 113 -4.02 -10.50 17.82
C GLN A 113 -4.87 -11.18 16.75
N LEU A 114 -5.18 -10.48 15.65
CA LEU A 114 -5.87 -11.07 14.50
C LEU A 114 -5.15 -12.33 14.00
N ILE A 115 -3.86 -12.23 13.69
CA ILE A 115 -3.07 -13.34 13.13
C ILE A 115 -3.03 -14.54 14.09
N ALA A 116 -3.03 -14.30 15.41
CA ALA A 116 -3.05 -15.36 16.41
C ALA A 116 -4.37 -16.14 16.46
N GLU A 117 -5.49 -15.52 16.04
CA GLU A 117 -6.81 -16.17 15.96
C GLU A 117 -6.99 -16.96 14.64
N LEU A 118 -6.16 -16.70 13.62
CA LEU A 118 -6.22 -17.41 12.34
C LEU A 118 -5.62 -18.80 12.48
N PRO A 119 -6.33 -19.89 12.13
CA PRO A 119 -5.77 -21.25 12.08
C PRO A 119 -4.39 -21.40 11.42
N SER A 120 -4.11 -20.70 10.32
CA SER A 120 -2.86 -20.74 9.54
C SER A 120 -1.75 -19.86 10.12
N GLY A 121 -2.14 -18.78 10.83
CA GLY A 121 -1.22 -17.85 11.49
C GLY A 121 -0.90 -18.21 12.94
N ALA A 122 -1.75 -19.00 13.60
CA ALA A 122 -1.63 -19.37 15.00
C ALA A 122 -0.33 -20.15 15.26
N GLY A 123 0.45 -19.67 16.23
CA GLY A 123 1.72 -20.29 16.63
C GLY A 123 2.90 -20.03 15.69
N GLN A 124 2.72 -19.27 14.60
CA GLN A 124 3.81 -18.86 13.73
C GLN A 124 4.52 -17.59 14.22
N PRO A 125 5.81 -17.40 13.90
CA PRO A 125 6.50 -16.14 14.13
C PRO A 125 5.95 -15.05 13.20
N VAL A 126 5.43 -13.96 13.78
CA VAL A 126 4.92 -12.80 13.04
C VAL A 126 5.95 -11.68 13.04
N ASN A 127 6.42 -11.31 11.85
CA ASN A 127 7.32 -10.17 11.67
C ASN A 127 6.51 -8.95 11.23
N CYS A 128 6.68 -7.82 11.92
CA CYS A 128 5.99 -6.58 11.60
C CYS A 128 7.00 -5.49 11.22
N THR A 129 6.76 -4.83 10.11
CA THR A 129 7.50 -3.66 9.64
C THR A 129 6.65 -2.41 9.79
N ARG A 130 7.27 -1.28 10.14
CA ARG A 130 6.55 -0.01 10.23
C ARG A 130 6.14 0.45 8.84
N GLY A 131 4.86 0.73 8.67
CA GLY A 131 4.27 1.28 7.45
C GLY A 131 4.13 2.80 7.52
N ALA A 132 3.17 3.33 6.77
CA ALA A 132 2.85 4.76 6.79
C ALA A 132 2.10 5.15 8.08
N GLY A 133 2.51 6.26 8.71
CA GLY A 133 1.87 6.78 9.92
C GLY A 133 2.01 5.81 11.10
N LEU A 134 0.89 5.45 11.72
CA LEU A 134 0.81 4.51 12.84
C LEU A 134 0.57 3.06 12.39
N SER A 135 0.39 2.83 11.08
CA SER A 135 0.18 1.49 10.56
C SER A 135 1.48 0.68 10.50
N SER A 136 1.35 -0.63 10.64
CA SER A 136 2.43 -1.60 10.51
C SER A 136 1.93 -2.76 9.67
N GLU A 137 2.81 -3.25 8.80
CA GLU A 137 2.57 -4.42 7.98
C GLU A 137 3.14 -5.64 8.70
N CYS A 138 2.26 -6.52 9.15
CA CYS A 138 2.61 -7.76 9.84
C CYS A 138 2.41 -8.93 8.89
N HIS A 139 3.42 -9.78 8.75
CA HIS A 139 3.39 -10.92 7.85
C HIS A 139 3.79 -12.22 8.54
N TYR A 140 3.24 -13.32 8.02
CA TYR A 140 3.53 -14.70 8.40
C TYR A 140 3.58 -15.60 7.16
N ASN A 141 3.99 -16.85 7.34
CA ASN A 141 4.16 -17.79 6.23
C ASN A 141 2.80 -18.38 5.81
N GLY A 142 2.42 -18.10 4.55
CA GLY A 142 1.14 -18.52 3.95
C GLY A 142 1.15 -19.90 3.30
N ALA A 143 2.20 -20.70 3.47
CA ALA A 143 2.35 -21.99 2.78
C ALA A 143 1.19 -22.98 3.01
N ALA A 144 0.49 -22.90 4.15
CA ALA A 144 -0.65 -23.76 4.45
C ALA A 144 -1.95 -23.33 3.72
N VAL A 145 -2.02 -22.10 3.20
CA VAL A 145 -3.24 -21.46 2.68
C VAL A 145 -2.97 -20.83 1.30
N MET A 146 -2.49 -21.66 0.38
CA MET A 146 -2.17 -21.25 -0.98
C MET A 146 -3.43 -20.90 -1.80
N PRO A 147 -3.38 -19.91 -2.71
CA PRO A 147 -4.52 -19.54 -3.54
C PRO A 147 -4.70 -20.51 -4.71
N HIS A 148 -5.96 -20.80 -5.04
CA HIS A 148 -6.39 -21.64 -6.16
C HIS A 148 -6.80 -20.78 -7.36
N LEU A 149 -5.82 -20.10 -7.98
CA LEU A 149 -6.11 -19.21 -9.11
C LEU A 149 -6.63 -20.00 -10.34
N PRO A 150 -7.51 -19.43 -11.20
CA PRO A 150 -8.31 -20.19 -12.16
C PRO A 150 -7.51 -20.92 -13.26
N GLN A 151 -6.22 -20.62 -13.44
CA GLN A 151 -5.33 -21.41 -14.30
C GLN A 151 -5.02 -22.82 -13.75
N PHE A 152 -5.34 -23.11 -12.49
CA PHE A 152 -4.87 -24.29 -11.77
C PHE A 152 -5.96 -25.27 -11.34
N THR A 153 -7.17 -25.13 -11.89
CA THR A 153 -8.34 -25.94 -11.55
C THR A 153 -8.18 -27.44 -11.84
N ASP A 154 -7.18 -27.84 -12.64
CA ASP A 154 -6.99 -29.24 -13.05
C ASP A 154 -5.99 -30.07 -12.20
N SER A 155 -5.45 -29.56 -11.08
CA SER A 155 -4.59 -30.39 -10.19
C SER A 155 -4.90 -30.21 -8.70
N LEU A 156 -5.62 -31.20 -8.15
CA LEU A 156 -5.97 -31.38 -6.74
C LEU A 156 -4.77 -31.79 -5.86
N SER A 157 -3.67 -31.03 -5.90
CA SER A 157 -2.56 -31.18 -4.95
C SER A 157 -2.11 -29.81 -4.45
N ALA A 158 -2.23 -29.63 -3.14
CA ALA A 158 -1.82 -28.44 -2.38
C ALA A 158 -0.29 -28.39 -2.13
N ASP A 159 0.48 -29.09 -2.95
CA ASP A 159 1.93 -29.09 -2.85
C ASP A 159 2.52 -28.08 -3.82
N PHE A 160 3.25 -27.13 -3.23
CA PHE A 160 3.98 -26.08 -3.92
C PHE A 160 5.26 -26.62 -4.62
N SER A 161 5.52 -27.92 -4.53
CA SER A 161 6.79 -28.57 -4.89
C SER A 161 7.00 -28.86 -6.38
N GLU A 162 6.05 -28.54 -7.26
CA GLU A 162 6.19 -28.81 -8.71
C GLU A 162 5.90 -27.60 -9.59
N GLY A 163 6.47 -26.43 -9.29
CA GLY A 163 6.51 -25.30 -10.25
C GLY A 163 5.14 -24.76 -10.69
N LYS A 164 4.06 -25.16 -10.01
CA LYS A 164 2.66 -24.82 -10.36
C LYS A 164 2.50 -23.32 -10.57
N TYR A 165 3.10 -22.51 -9.71
CA TYR A 165 3.00 -21.06 -9.76
C TYR A 165 4.04 -20.36 -10.64
N ALA A 166 5.02 -21.08 -11.20
CA ALA A 166 6.10 -20.48 -12.00
C ALA A 166 5.58 -19.84 -13.30
N ASP A 167 4.52 -20.42 -13.88
CA ASP A 167 3.90 -19.99 -15.13
C ASP A 167 2.82 -18.91 -14.92
N LEU A 168 2.54 -18.50 -13.67
CA LEU A 168 1.58 -17.42 -13.37
C LEU A 168 1.93 -16.11 -14.08
N VAL A 169 3.22 -15.81 -14.17
CA VAL A 169 3.77 -14.61 -14.82
C VAL A 169 4.95 -15.01 -15.68
N THR A 170 4.74 -14.98 -16.99
CA THR A 170 5.81 -15.16 -17.97
C THR A 170 6.23 -13.80 -18.52
N VAL A 171 7.54 -13.59 -18.58
CA VAL A 171 8.14 -12.32 -18.98
C VAL A 171 9.21 -12.65 -20.01
N ASN A 172 8.97 -12.24 -21.25
CA ASN A 172 9.92 -12.37 -22.33
C ASN A 172 10.51 -10.99 -22.62
N ILE A 173 11.83 -10.88 -22.56
CA ILE A 173 12.55 -9.64 -22.82
C ILE A 173 13.30 -9.81 -24.14
N SER A 174 12.92 -9.04 -25.15
CA SER A 174 13.61 -9.00 -26.44
C SER A 174 14.42 -7.69 -26.53
N HIS A 175 15.69 -7.79 -26.90
CA HIS A 175 16.55 -6.61 -27.05
C HIS A 175 16.59 -6.19 -28.52
N SER A 176 16.42 -4.90 -28.76
CA SER A 176 16.64 -4.33 -30.10
C SER A 176 18.14 -4.26 -30.41
N ASN A 177 18.50 -4.21 -31.70
CA ASN A 177 19.89 -4.05 -32.14
C ASN A 177 20.58 -2.78 -31.59
N SER A 178 19.80 -1.79 -31.11
CA SER A 178 20.34 -0.72 -30.26
C SER A 178 20.36 -1.19 -28.80
N SER A 179 21.54 -1.18 -28.18
CA SER A 179 21.80 -1.68 -26.82
C SER A 179 21.03 -0.98 -25.68
N LYS A 180 20.11 -0.06 -26.01
CA LYS A 180 19.39 0.82 -25.08
C LYS A 180 17.89 0.57 -25.03
N LYS A 181 17.33 -0.24 -25.93
CA LYS A 181 15.89 -0.52 -26.01
C LYS A 181 15.60 -1.99 -25.76
N ALA A 182 14.74 -2.27 -24.80
CA ALA A 182 14.24 -3.60 -24.48
C ALA A 182 12.71 -3.61 -24.58
N GLU A 183 12.17 -4.61 -25.25
CA GLU A 183 10.73 -4.86 -25.33
C GLU A 183 10.37 -5.96 -24.33
N PHE A 184 9.45 -5.64 -23.43
CA PHE A 184 8.92 -6.52 -22.40
C PHE A 184 7.57 -7.04 -22.86
N CYS A 185 7.47 -8.35 -23.05
CA CYS A 185 6.21 -9.05 -23.27
C CYS A 185 5.84 -9.79 -21.97
N ILE A 186 4.78 -9.33 -21.31
CA ILE A 186 4.32 -9.85 -20.01
C ILE A 186 2.99 -10.55 -20.21
N ASP A 187 2.97 -11.85 -19.96
CA ASP A 187 1.74 -12.63 -19.94
C ASP A 187 1.45 -13.13 -18.52
N ALA A 188 0.27 -12.79 -18.03
CA ALA A 188 -0.21 -13.15 -16.70
C ALA A 188 -1.72 -13.30 -16.74
N VAL A 189 -2.23 -14.45 -17.20
CA VAL A 189 -3.66 -14.65 -17.53
C VAL A 189 -4.56 -14.33 -16.32
N GLU A 190 -5.66 -13.63 -16.60
CA GLU A 190 -6.68 -13.15 -15.63
C GLU A 190 -6.20 -12.17 -14.54
N SER A 191 -4.95 -11.73 -14.57
CA SER A 191 -4.50 -10.65 -13.70
C SER A 191 -5.23 -9.34 -14.02
N LYS A 192 -5.55 -8.56 -12.98
CA LYS A 192 -6.24 -7.27 -13.07
C LYS A 192 -5.29 -6.13 -13.44
N SER A 193 -4.07 -6.18 -12.92
CA SER A 193 -3.03 -5.20 -13.17
C SER A 193 -1.67 -5.82 -12.95
N CYS A 194 -0.67 -5.37 -13.70
CA CYS A 194 0.73 -5.69 -13.45
C CYS A 194 1.53 -4.41 -13.29
N THR A 195 2.46 -4.41 -12.35
CA THR A 195 3.31 -3.27 -12.03
C THR A 195 4.75 -3.63 -12.28
N LEU A 196 5.41 -2.89 -13.15
CA LEU A 196 6.85 -2.96 -13.34
C LEU A 196 7.50 -1.91 -12.44
N THR A 197 8.44 -2.35 -11.63
CA THR A 197 9.28 -1.48 -10.80
C THR A 197 10.72 -1.66 -11.24
N PHE A 198 11.35 -0.60 -11.73
CA PHE A 198 12.71 -0.58 -12.23
C PHE A 198 13.66 -0.04 -11.17
N ASP A 199 14.89 -0.53 -11.12
CA ASP A 199 15.91 -0.01 -10.19
C ASP A 199 16.45 1.35 -10.64
N THR A 200 16.38 1.65 -11.94
CA THR A 200 16.77 2.93 -12.54
C THR A 200 15.61 3.57 -13.31
N PRO A 201 15.49 4.90 -13.37
CA PRO A 201 14.46 5.56 -14.17
C PRO A 201 14.55 5.20 -15.66
N VAL A 202 13.40 4.94 -16.27
CA VAL A 202 13.28 4.56 -17.68
C VAL A 202 12.28 5.43 -18.43
N SER A 203 12.50 5.58 -19.73
CA SER A 203 11.45 5.99 -20.68
C SER A 203 10.71 4.76 -21.15
N PHE A 204 9.40 4.90 -21.44
CA PHE A 204 8.57 3.77 -21.81
C PHE A 204 7.57 4.10 -22.92
N HIS A 205 7.20 3.10 -23.69
CA HIS A 205 6.12 3.15 -24.66
C HIS A 205 5.30 1.86 -24.56
N VAL A 206 4.01 1.97 -24.26
CA VAL A 206 3.10 0.83 -24.13
C VAL A 206 2.38 0.63 -25.45
N HIS A 207 2.50 -0.56 -26.04
CA HIS A 207 1.84 -0.89 -27.31
C HIS A 207 0.32 -0.94 -27.13
N GLY A 208 -0.42 -0.45 -28.12
CA GLY A 208 -1.90 -0.39 -28.06
C GLY A 208 -2.45 0.63 -27.07
N SER A 209 -1.59 1.42 -26.40
CA SER A 209 -2.01 2.53 -25.54
C SER A 209 -2.36 3.76 -26.39
N ALA A 210 -3.41 4.48 -26.00
CA ALA A 210 -3.73 5.79 -26.55
C ALA A 210 -2.72 6.88 -26.14
N GLY A 211 -1.72 6.52 -25.34
CA GLY A 211 -0.77 7.45 -24.74
C GLY A 211 -1.32 8.06 -23.45
N ILE A 212 -0.48 8.87 -22.80
CA ILE A 212 -0.87 9.66 -21.64
C ILE A 212 -1.52 10.93 -22.15
N ASP A 213 -2.77 11.19 -21.74
CA ASP A 213 -3.45 12.43 -22.09
C ASP A 213 -2.72 13.61 -21.39
N PRO A 214 -2.25 14.62 -22.18
CA PRO A 214 -1.50 15.77 -21.66
C PRO A 214 -2.21 16.56 -20.57
N ILE A 215 -3.54 16.45 -20.47
CA ILE A 215 -4.35 17.10 -19.44
C ILE A 215 -4.05 16.50 -18.06
N PHE A 216 -3.82 15.19 -17.99
CA PHE A 216 -3.64 14.48 -16.72
C PHE A 216 -2.18 14.39 -16.29
N SER A 217 -1.23 14.34 -17.23
CA SER A 217 0.20 14.40 -16.93
C SER A 217 1.04 14.60 -18.18
N GLN A 218 2.22 15.20 -18.01
CA GLN A 218 3.24 15.27 -19.05
C GLN A 218 4.31 14.19 -18.80
N PRO A 219 4.89 13.59 -19.86
CA PRO A 219 6.00 12.65 -19.71
C PRO A 219 7.14 13.32 -18.94
N THR A 220 7.54 12.75 -17.81
CA THR A 220 8.60 13.33 -16.99
C THR A 220 9.93 13.17 -17.72
N GLU A 221 10.66 14.26 -17.97
CA GLU A 221 12.01 14.23 -18.56
C GLU A 221 13.00 13.40 -17.73
N GLN A 222 12.67 13.15 -16.45
CA GLN A 222 13.46 12.37 -15.50
C GLN A 222 13.20 10.84 -15.59
N GLY A 223 12.29 10.40 -16.46
CA GLY A 223 11.87 9.00 -16.56
C GLY A 223 10.95 8.55 -15.43
N VAL A 224 10.53 7.29 -15.46
CA VAL A 224 9.69 6.66 -14.43
C VAL A 224 10.38 5.45 -13.81
N VAL A 225 10.13 5.25 -12.52
CA VAL A 225 10.65 4.10 -11.76
C VAL A 225 9.58 3.00 -11.63
N LYS A 226 8.30 3.39 -11.64
CA LYS A 226 7.17 2.47 -11.45
C LYS A 226 6.14 2.69 -12.55
N LEU A 227 5.76 1.61 -13.22
CA LEU A 227 4.77 1.59 -14.29
C LEU A 227 3.69 0.58 -13.96
N THR A 228 2.48 1.05 -13.66
CA THR A 228 1.31 0.19 -13.43
C THR A 228 0.50 0.07 -14.72
N LEU A 229 0.41 -1.15 -15.23
CA LEU A 229 -0.32 -1.52 -16.44
C LEU A 229 -1.69 -2.09 -16.09
N TRP A 230 -2.67 -1.70 -16.88
CA TRP A 230 -4.05 -2.15 -16.80
C TRP A 230 -4.49 -2.63 -18.17
N ARG A 231 -5.32 -3.67 -18.22
CA ARG A 231 -5.93 -4.14 -19.47
C ARG A 231 -7.40 -4.46 -19.26
N ARG A 232 -8.19 -4.32 -20.33
CA ARG A 232 -9.59 -4.73 -20.34
C ARG A 232 -9.76 -6.19 -20.75
N ASP A 233 -8.95 -6.63 -21.71
CA ASP A 233 -8.94 -8.00 -22.20
C ASP A 233 -7.76 -8.75 -21.58
N SER A 234 -8.05 -9.80 -20.81
CA SER A 234 -7.05 -10.59 -20.10
C SER A 234 -6.36 -11.64 -20.97
N SER A 235 -6.79 -11.83 -22.21
CA SER A 235 -6.18 -12.79 -23.16
C SER A 235 -4.98 -12.21 -23.92
N ILE A 236 -4.81 -10.89 -23.91
CA ILE A 236 -3.75 -10.19 -24.64
C ILE A 236 -2.60 -9.85 -23.67
N PRO A 237 -1.35 -10.26 -23.95
CA PRO A 237 -0.20 -9.91 -23.12
C PRO A 237 0.09 -8.41 -23.20
N TRP A 238 0.77 -7.87 -22.18
CA TRP A 238 1.26 -6.51 -22.23
C TRP A 238 2.59 -6.45 -22.97
N THR A 239 2.68 -5.58 -23.97
CA THR A 239 3.94 -5.27 -24.66
C THR A 239 4.38 -3.85 -24.35
N VAL A 240 5.56 -3.70 -23.75
CA VAL A 240 6.11 -2.40 -23.34
C VAL A 240 7.54 -2.26 -23.82
N ASP A 241 7.81 -1.23 -24.61
CA ASP A 241 9.16 -0.83 -24.95
C ASP A 241 9.71 0.05 -23.84
N VAL A 242 10.92 -0.26 -23.38
CA VAL A 242 11.59 0.44 -22.29
C VAL A 242 12.98 0.88 -22.77
N GLU A 243 13.32 2.12 -22.46
CA GLU A 243 14.62 2.73 -22.76
C GLU A 243 15.24 3.30 -21.48
N SER A 244 16.48 2.89 -21.17
CA SER A 244 17.18 3.36 -19.96
C SER A 244 17.58 4.83 -20.11
N LEU A 245 17.23 5.66 -19.13
CA LEU A 245 17.67 7.05 -19.08
C LEU A 245 18.99 7.13 -18.29
N GLU A 246 20.09 7.50 -18.96
CA GLU A 246 21.34 7.79 -18.25
C GLU A 246 21.13 9.03 -17.37
N SER A 247 21.21 8.88 -16.05
CA SER A 247 21.27 10.03 -15.15
C SER A 247 22.53 10.82 -15.50
N ARG A 248 22.38 12.03 -16.05
CA ARG A 248 23.48 13.00 -16.07
C ARG A 248 23.79 13.31 -14.61
N ALA A 249 24.80 12.66 -14.05
CA ALA A 249 25.40 13.11 -12.80
C ALA A 249 25.93 14.52 -13.08
N VAL A 250 25.17 15.53 -12.70
CA VAL A 250 25.66 16.91 -12.62
C VAL A 250 26.71 16.86 -11.53
N SER A 251 27.97 16.78 -11.94
CA SER A 251 29.09 17.01 -11.04
C SER A 251 28.98 18.46 -10.58
N SER A 252 28.31 18.69 -9.46
CA SER A 252 28.44 19.90 -8.66
C SER A 252 29.84 19.88 -8.02
N GLY A 253 30.87 19.94 -8.86
CA GLY A 253 32.25 20.17 -8.46
C GLY A 253 32.46 21.67 -8.45
N VAL A 254 32.34 22.27 -7.26
CA VAL A 254 32.87 23.60 -7.00
C VAL A 254 34.37 23.57 -7.33
N PRO A 255 34.91 24.46 -8.18
CA PRO A 255 36.34 24.47 -8.45
C PRO A 255 37.07 24.98 -7.20
N PHE A 256 37.80 24.09 -6.55
CA PHE A 256 38.84 24.47 -5.60
C PHE A 256 40.14 24.63 -6.41
N GLU A 257 40.58 25.88 -6.59
CA GLU A 257 41.87 26.20 -7.16
C GLU A 257 42.99 25.71 -6.23
N SER A 258 43.86 24.84 -6.74
CA SER A 258 45.24 24.80 -6.27
C SER A 258 46.19 24.63 -7.45
N SER A 259 47.10 25.59 -7.55
CA SER A 259 48.23 25.70 -8.45
C SER A 259 49.15 24.47 -8.44
N GLY A 260 49.53 24.00 -9.63
CA GLY A 260 50.55 22.95 -9.77
C GLY A 260 50.76 22.50 -11.22
N HIS A 261 51.92 22.84 -11.75
CA HIS A 261 52.45 22.62 -13.09
C HIS A 261 52.66 21.13 -13.46
N GLY A 262 52.33 20.72 -14.70
CA GLY A 262 52.74 19.42 -15.26
C GLY A 262 51.92 18.99 -16.48
N ILE A 263 52.52 19.10 -17.67
CA ILE A 263 51.98 18.56 -18.93
C ILE A 263 52.23 17.05 -18.95
N GLU A 264 51.17 16.25 -18.96
CA GLU A 264 51.20 14.90 -19.53
C GLU A 264 49.91 14.63 -20.30
N THR A 265 50.07 14.43 -21.60
CA THR A 265 49.07 13.92 -22.52
C THR A 265 48.76 12.47 -22.14
N VAL A 266 47.63 12.23 -21.48
CA VAL A 266 47.11 10.87 -21.26
C VAL A 266 45.90 10.68 -22.17
N HIS A 267 46.02 9.68 -23.04
CA HIS A 267 44.97 9.21 -23.92
C HIS A 267 43.65 9.08 -23.15
N GLU A 268 42.61 9.74 -23.65
CA GLU A 268 41.26 9.62 -23.12
C GLU A 268 40.74 8.22 -23.46
N ASP A 269 40.88 7.32 -22.49
CA ASP A 269 40.44 5.94 -22.57
C ASP A 269 38.97 5.87 -22.99
N LEU A 270 38.75 5.11 -24.06
CA LEU A 270 37.47 4.48 -24.41
C LEU A 270 36.95 3.71 -23.19
N ARG A 271 36.27 4.40 -22.28
CA ARG A 271 35.36 3.73 -21.34
C ARG A 271 34.25 3.13 -22.19
N VAL A 272 34.41 1.84 -22.49
CA VAL A 272 33.34 0.96 -22.94
C VAL A 272 32.19 1.19 -21.97
N ARG A 273 31.19 1.97 -22.41
CA ARG A 273 29.96 2.20 -21.65
C ARG A 273 29.27 0.85 -21.58
N LYS A 274 29.46 0.13 -20.47
CA LYS A 274 28.61 -1.02 -20.15
C LYS A 274 27.20 -0.46 -20.10
N SER A 275 26.33 -0.91 -21.02
CA SER A 275 24.92 -0.55 -20.97
C SER A 275 24.42 -0.85 -19.56
N ALA A 276 23.71 0.09 -18.94
CA ALA A 276 23.13 -0.15 -17.63
C ALA A 276 22.15 -1.33 -17.78
N GLU A 277 22.48 -2.45 -17.17
CA GLU A 277 21.69 -3.68 -17.18
C GLU A 277 20.32 -3.36 -16.57
N LEU A 278 19.24 -3.55 -17.34
CA LEU A 278 17.89 -3.21 -16.88
C LEU A 278 17.47 -4.25 -15.85
N SER A 279 17.29 -3.82 -14.61
CA SER A 279 16.90 -4.68 -13.51
C SER A 279 15.68 -4.11 -12.80
N GLY A 280 14.87 -5.02 -12.26
CA GLY A 280 13.65 -4.64 -11.59
C GLY A 280 12.81 -5.84 -11.19
N THR A 281 11.57 -5.52 -10.85
CA THR A 281 10.57 -6.46 -10.33
C THR A 281 9.24 -6.26 -11.04
N ILE A 282 8.59 -7.35 -11.43
CA ILE A 282 7.24 -7.36 -11.98
C ILE A 282 6.32 -7.96 -10.93
N ALA A 283 5.24 -7.25 -10.63
CA ALA A 283 4.23 -7.67 -9.67
C ALA A 283 2.84 -7.64 -10.31
N CYS A 284 2.23 -8.80 -10.48
CA CYS A 284 0.89 -8.95 -11.05
C CYS A 284 -0.14 -9.28 -9.98
N GLN A 285 -1.36 -8.77 -10.10
CA GLN A 285 -2.37 -8.89 -9.04
C GLN A 285 -3.67 -9.55 -9.53
N TRP A 286 -4.21 -10.44 -8.70
CA TRP A 286 -5.48 -11.15 -8.88
C TRP A 286 -6.45 -10.80 -7.75
N SER A 287 -7.73 -10.68 -8.09
CA SER A 287 -8.78 -10.23 -7.16
C SER A 287 -9.98 -11.18 -7.15
N ASP A 288 -9.77 -12.47 -7.42
CA ASP A 288 -10.88 -13.41 -7.60
C ASP A 288 -11.39 -14.00 -6.29
N ALA A 289 -11.89 -13.13 -5.40
CA ALA A 289 -12.62 -13.53 -4.19
C ALA A 289 -14.14 -13.68 -4.44
N ASN A 290 -14.56 -13.81 -5.71
CA ASN A 290 -15.97 -14.03 -6.03
C ASN A 290 -16.39 -15.48 -5.76
N VAL A 291 -15.44 -16.41 -5.80
CA VAL A 291 -15.64 -17.83 -5.55
C VAL A 291 -14.94 -18.20 -4.24
N LEU A 292 -15.71 -18.77 -3.31
CA LEU A 292 -15.20 -19.25 -2.04
C LEU A 292 -14.18 -20.37 -2.29
N GLY A 293 -13.04 -20.33 -1.62
CA GLY A 293 -11.95 -21.27 -1.75
C GLY A 293 -10.87 -20.85 -2.75
N THR A 294 -11.08 -19.82 -3.57
CA THR A 294 -10.06 -19.32 -4.49
C THR A 294 -8.88 -18.69 -3.75
N ILE A 295 -9.13 -18.03 -2.61
CA ILE A 295 -8.09 -17.43 -1.77
C ILE A 295 -8.32 -17.88 -0.31
N PRO A 296 -7.89 -19.10 0.05
CA PRO A 296 -8.17 -19.67 1.37
C PRO A 296 -7.70 -18.80 2.53
N ALA A 297 -6.56 -18.12 2.40
CA ALA A 297 -6.05 -17.21 3.42
C ALA A 297 -6.99 -16.01 3.67
N PHE A 298 -7.67 -15.52 2.63
CA PHE A 298 -8.64 -14.44 2.75
C PHE A 298 -9.98 -14.94 3.31
N ASP A 299 -10.42 -16.11 2.87
CA ASP A 299 -11.65 -16.74 3.37
C ASP A 299 -11.54 -17.05 4.87
N GLU A 300 -10.39 -17.58 5.28
CA GLU A 300 -10.04 -17.80 6.68
C GLU A 300 -10.07 -16.49 7.46
N ALA A 301 -9.46 -15.43 6.94
CA ALA A 301 -9.46 -14.12 7.58
C ALA A 301 -10.88 -13.60 7.79
N LEU A 302 -11.78 -13.77 6.83
CA LEU A 302 -13.19 -13.36 6.97
C LEU A 302 -13.96 -14.22 7.98
N GLN A 303 -13.64 -15.51 8.07
CA GLN A 303 -14.37 -16.45 8.93
C GLN A 303 -13.91 -16.39 10.40
N PHE A 304 -12.60 -16.24 10.64
CA PHE A 304 -12.00 -16.33 11.98
C PHE A 304 -11.57 -14.98 12.56
N SER A 305 -11.63 -13.88 11.80
CA SER A 305 -11.35 -12.57 12.38
C SER A 305 -12.35 -12.22 13.49
N PRO A 306 -11.89 -11.59 14.58
CA PRO A 306 -12.78 -11.03 15.58
C PRO A 306 -13.80 -10.06 14.98
N ASP A 307 -15.00 -9.99 15.57
CA ASP A 307 -16.11 -9.16 15.09
C ASP A 307 -15.80 -7.65 15.05
N TRP A 308 -14.87 -7.20 15.90
CA TRP A 308 -14.36 -5.83 15.94
C TRP A 308 -13.29 -5.53 14.87
N ILE A 309 -12.99 -6.47 13.97
CA ILE A 309 -12.08 -6.30 12.82
C ILE A 309 -12.88 -6.33 11.51
N ALA A 310 -12.54 -5.43 10.60
CA ALA A 310 -12.99 -5.44 9.22
C ALA A 310 -11.78 -5.69 8.30
N VAL A 311 -11.71 -6.88 7.72
CA VAL A 311 -10.68 -7.23 6.74
C VAL A 311 -11.07 -6.65 5.38
N THR A 312 -10.14 -5.92 4.76
CA THR A 312 -10.33 -5.23 3.47
C THR A 312 -9.11 -5.47 2.58
N LYS A 313 -9.21 -5.22 1.27
CA LYS A 313 -8.05 -5.36 0.38
C LYS A 313 -6.99 -4.28 0.61
N ALA A 314 -5.71 -4.66 0.55
CA ALA A 314 -4.60 -3.71 0.60
C ALA A 314 -4.33 -3.03 -0.74
N ALA A 315 -4.45 -3.79 -1.84
CA ALA A 315 -4.14 -3.33 -3.18
C ALA A 315 -5.31 -3.53 -4.17
N VAL A 316 -5.00 -3.51 -5.47
CA VAL A 316 -5.99 -3.73 -6.54
C VAL A 316 -6.55 -5.14 -6.42
N GLY A 317 -5.65 -6.11 -6.29
CA GLY A 317 -5.95 -7.50 -5.99
C GLY A 317 -5.70 -7.87 -4.53
N LEU A 318 -6.11 -9.08 -4.19
CA LEU A 318 -5.89 -9.74 -2.89
C LEU A 318 -4.65 -10.64 -2.93
N VAL A 319 -4.34 -11.19 -4.12
CA VAL A 319 -3.14 -12.00 -4.36
C VAL A 319 -2.23 -11.24 -5.31
N GLU A 320 -0.94 -11.22 -5.02
CA GLU A 320 0.10 -10.62 -5.83
C GLU A 320 1.18 -11.66 -6.12
N ALA A 321 1.62 -11.78 -7.37
CA ALA A 321 2.76 -12.61 -7.73
C ALA A 321 3.90 -11.70 -8.17
N GLU A 322 5.05 -11.86 -7.52
CA GLU A 322 6.26 -11.07 -7.72
C GLU A 322 7.33 -11.92 -8.42
N LYS A 323 7.98 -11.34 -9.42
CA LYS A 323 9.09 -11.96 -10.17
C LYS A 323 10.14 -10.91 -10.51
N LYS A 324 11.41 -11.21 -10.25
CA LYS A 324 12.51 -10.32 -10.61
C LYS A 324 12.95 -10.58 -12.03
N PHE A 325 13.41 -9.53 -12.69
CA PHE A 325 14.00 -9.61 -14.01
C PHE A 325 15.34 -8.89 -14.05
N ARG A 326 16.21 -9.39 -14.93
CA ARG A 326 17.46 -8.76 -15.32
C ARG A 326 17.60 -8.90 -16.84
N GLY A 327 17.84 -7.81 -17.52
CA GLY A 327 18.02 -7.72 -18.98
C GLY A 327 19.30 -6.98 -19.33
#